data_AF-A0A1K1X5Z6-F1
#
_entry.id   AF-A0A1K1X5Z6-F1
#
_cell.length_a   1.000
_cell.length_b   1.000
_cell.length_c   1.000
_cell.angle_alpha   90.00
_cell.angle_beta   90.00
_cell.angle_gamma   90.00
#
_symmetry.space_group_name_H-M   'P 1'
#
loop_
_entity.id
_entity.type
_entity.pdbx_description
1 polymer ?
#
loop_
_entity_poly.entity_id
_entity_poly.type
_entity_poly.pdbx_seq_one_letter_code
_entity_poly.pdbx_strand_id
1 'polypeptide(L)'
;MGDGRGSRALGAPLNGTDGRDWPAEFLAADMALLGDGLPGLASSSRAWLALPQSCTGRDEFTGPTVVDIAMGPTGLDLGSDYEREDRAALTRALVEVTNGVIRDFGCSGTYRTPRTLPAPMERKQTDAAAFCGVKGFTLPEAHRKDLARARVGGDGGPARVCEAGGSYNPAVRLTTVTDAALSEVFSSGTLRTGLPVKGSKGSGSIDGTRAVYRASCQTGPVVFVVEQLDHTEHSAAGLARELLPGYVAAEAERVGCGPEKVTLPGS
;
A
#
# COMPACT_ATOMS: atom_id res chain seq x y z
N MET A 1 20.09 25.61 -4.10
CA MET A 1 19.60 24.24 -4.34
C MET A 1 18.26 24.12 -3.63
N GLY A 2 17.23 24.58 -4.32
CA GLY A 2 15.83 24.39 -3.94
C GLY A 2 15.15 23.80 -5.16
N ASP A 3 14.37 22.75 -4.96
CA ASP A 3 12.91 22.81 -5.06
C ASP A 3 12.39 21.42 -4.71
N GLY A 4 11.40 21.33 -3.83
CA GLY A 4 10.96 20.06 -3.26
C GLY A 4 9.61 20.14 -2.56
N ARG A 5 8.77 21.11 -2.95
CA ARG A 5 7.37 21.17 -2.51
C ARG A 5 6.49 20.71 -3.67
N GLY A 6 6.27 19.41 -3.76
CA GLY A 6 5.26 18.84 -4.63
C GLY A 6 3.98 18.62 -3.85
N SER A 7 2.87 19.27 -4.22
CA SER A 7 1.53 18.79 -3.84
C SER A 7 1.05 17.85 -4.95
N ARG A 8 0.69 16.60 -4.61
CA ARG A 8 0.15 15.64 -5.58
C ARG A 8 -1.32 15.33 -5.27
N ALA A 9 -2.14 15.26 -6.32
CA ALA A 9 -3.52 14.78 -6.20
C ALA A 9 -3.53 13.25 -6.14
N LEU A 10 -4.10 12.68 -5.08
CA LEU A 10 -4.52 11.28 -5.09
C LEU A 10 -5.63 11.14 -6.15
N GLY A 11 -5.61 10.08 -6.96
CA GLY A 11 -6.72 9.77 -7.86
C GLY A 11 -6.70 10.41 -9.25
N ALA A 12 -5.62 11.09 -9.67
CA ALA A 12 -5.34 11.18 -11.10
C ALA A 12 -4.85 9.80 -11.59
N PRO A 13 -5.18 9.36 -12.83
CA PRO A 13 -4.56 8.18 -13.42
C PRO A 13 -3.05 8.37 -13.44
N LEU A 14 -2.33 7.66 -12.56
CA LEU A 14 -0.88 7.69 -12.54
C LEU A 14 -0.37 6.79 -13.66
N ASN A 15 0.33 7.38 -14.62
CA ASN A 15 0.87 6.67 -15.76
C ASN A 15 2.33 6.28 -15.52
N GLY A 16 2.74 5.10 -15.96
CA GLY A 16 4.15 4.68 -15.96
C GLY A 16 4.71 4.40 -14.56
N THR A 17 5.93 4.88 -14.29
CA THR A 17 6.65 4.74 -13.01
C THR A 17 5.85 5.30 -11.84
N ASP A 18 5.12 6.41 -12.01
CA ASP A 18 4.29 6.98 -10.94
C ASP A 18 3.19 6.01 -10.47
N GLY A 19 2.62 5.19 -11.36
CA GLY A 19 1.62 4.16 -10.97
C GLY A 19 2.24 2.94 -10.27
N ARG A 20 3.56 2.78 -10.34
CA ARG A 20 4.31 1.75 -9.63
C ARG A 20 4.82 2.24 -8.28
N ASP A 21 5.49 3.39 -8.28
CA ASP A 21 6.18 3.97 -7.14
C ASP A 21 5.20 4.55 -6.14
N TRP A 22 4.12 5.20 -6.62
CA TRP A 22 3.18 5.85 -5.72
C TRP A 22 2.45 4.85 -4.79
N PRO A 23 1.84 3.73 -5.26
CA PRO A 23 1.27 2.76 -4.32
C PRO A 23 2.32 2.16 -3.38
N ALA A 24 3.53 1.92 -3.88
CA ALA A 24 4.60 1.33 -3.08
C ALA A 24 5.11 2.27 -1.97
N GLU A 25 5.00 3.58 -2.19
CA GLU A 25 5.41 4.62 -1.24
C GLU A 25 4.29 5.00 -0.26
N PHE A 26 3.03 5.03 -0.71
CA PHE A 26 1.92 5.59 0.04
C PHE A 26 1.00 4.55 0.68
N LEU A 27 1.14 3.27 0.29
CA LEU A 27 0.42 2.11 0.83
C LEU A 27 1.42 1.07 1.38
N ALA A 28 2.41 1.49 2.15
CA ALA A 28 3.29 0.56 2.89
C ALA A 28 2.58 0.02 4.16
N ALA A 29 2.95 -1.17 4.62
CA ALA A 29 2.27 -1.83 5.75
C ALA A 29 2.54 -1.17 7.11
N ASP A 30 3.57 -0.33 7.19
CA ASP A 30 3.95 0.48 8.35
C ASP A 30 3.23 1.84 8.42
N MET A 31 2.51 2.22 7.36
CA MET A 31 1.70 3.43 7.32
C MET A 31 0.48 3.26 8.24
N ALA A 32 0.47 4.00 9.34
CA ALA A 32 -0.60 4.01 10.33
C ALA A 32 -1.40 5.32 10.26
N LEU A 33 -2.66 5.28 10.68
CA LEU A 33 -3.49 6.49 10.84
C LEU A 33 -2.78 7.51 11.74
N LEU A 34 -2.84 8.78 11.36
CA LEU A 34 -2.29 9.88 12.16
C LEU A 34 -3.02 10.07 13.50
N GLY A 35 -4.19 9.46 13.69
CA GLY A 35 -5.01 9.65 14.89
C GLY A 35 -5.84 10.94 14.85
N ASP A 36 -6.67 11.14 15.87
CA ASP A 36 -7.55 12.31 16.05
C ASP A 36 -8.41 12.67 14.82
N GLY A 37 -8.75 11.67 14.00
CA GLY A 37 -9.59 11.83 12.80
C GLY A 37 -8.91 12.52 11.62
N LEU A 38 -7.59 12.72 11.63
CA LEU A 38 -6.88 13.31 10.51
C LEU A 38 -6.92 12.39 9.27
N PRO A 39 -7.24 12.93 8.07
CA PRO A 39 -7.33 12.14 6.83
C PRO A 39 -5.93 11.93 6.23
N GLY A 40 -5.09 11.18 6.95
CA GLY A 40 -3.70 10.93 6.57
C GLY A 40 -3.10 9.72 7.25
N LEU A 41 -1.92 9.32 6.75
CA LEU A 41 -1.14 8.21 7.28
C LEU A 41 0.31 8.65 7.54
N ALA A 42 0.97 7.99 8.48
CA ALA A 42 2.41 8.12 8.69
C ALA A 42 3.07 6.78 9.07
N SER A 43 4.28 6.61 8.56
CA SER A 43 5.28 5.67 9.05
C SER A 43 6.46 6.44 9.67
N SER A 44 7.53 5.74 10.00
CA SER A 44 8.78 6.35 10.47
C SER A 44 9.54 7.11 9.39
N SER A 45 9.24 6.93 8.09
CA SER A 45 10.03 7.51 7.00
C SER A 45 9.22 8.36 6.02
N ARG A 46 7.90 8.21 6.01
CA ARG A 46 7.00 8.97 5.15
C ARG A 46 5.68 9.27 5.85
N ALA A 47 5.09 10.41 5.52
CA ALA A 47 3.76 10.76 5.99
C ALA A 47 3.01 11.56 4.92
N TRP A 48 1.70 11.43 4.87
CA TRP A 48 0.83 12.22 3.99
C TRP A 48 -0.47 12.60 4.67
N LEU A 49 -1.01 13.77 4.32
CA LEU A 49 -2.24 14.32 4.86
C LEU A 49 -3.05 14.98 3.76
N ALA A 50 -4.32 14.59 3.65
CA ALA A 50 -5.23 15.19 2.68
C ALA A 50 -5.59 16.63 3.05
N LEU A 51 -5.58 17.50 2.05
CA LEU A 51 -6.14 18.84 2.18
C LEU A 51 -7.67 18.76 2.34
N PRO A 52 -8.29 19.71 3.06
CA PRO A 52 -9.74 19.81 3.15
C PRO A 52 -10.36 19.92 1.75
N GLN A 53 -11.52 19.30 1.53
CA GLN A 53 -12.19 19.37 0.22
C GLN A 53 -12.49 20.82 -0.21
N SER A 54 -12.75 21.71 0.77
CA SER A 54 -12.94 23.14 0.53
C SER A 54 -11.72 23.84 -0.05
N CYS A 55 -10.52 23.27 0.08
CA CYS A 55 -9.30 23.81 -0.54
C CYS A 55 -9.15 23.44 -2.00
N THR A 56 -9.60 22.25 -2.38
CA THR A 56 -9.18 21.64 -3.65
C THR A 56 -10.30 21.63 -4.69
N GLY A 57 -11.55 21.86 -4.28
CA GLY A 57 -12.72 21.87 -5.16
C GLY A 57 -12.86 20.55 -5.92
N ARG A 58 -13.45 19.52 -5.29
CA ARG A 58 -13.58 18.22 -5.94
C ARG A 58 -14.82 18.12 -6.83
N ASP A 59 -14.64 17.45 -7.97
CA ASP A 59 -15.65 16.60 -8.61
C ASP A 59 -15.58 15.18 -8.04
N GLU A 60 -16.70 14.46 -8.08
CA GLU A 60 -16.96 13.14 -7.46
C GLU A 60 -15.94 12.04 -7.84
N PHE A 61 -15.17 12.24 -8.93
CA PHE A 61 -14.21 11.28 -9.49
C PHE A 61 -12.74 11.63 -9.26
N THR A 62 -12.42 12.67 -8.48
CA THR A 62 -11.03 13.03 -8.15
C THR A 62 -10.69 12.69 -6.70
N GLY A 63 -9.58 12.00 -6.47
CA GLY A 63 -9.11 11.69 -5.11
C GLY A 63 -8.56 12.92 -4.37
N PRO A 64 -8.19 12.80 -3.09
CA PRO A 64 -7.73 13.95 -2.29
C PRO A 64 -6.41 14.54 -2.77
N THR A 65 -6.28 15.86 -2.90
CA THR A 65 -4.94 16.46 -2.90
C THR A 65 -4.28 16.25 -1.56
N VAL A 66 -3.08 15.70 -1.56
CA VAL A 66 -2.31 15.45 -0.34
C VAL A 66 -1.05 16.30 -0.33
N VAL A 67 -0.67 16.65 0.89
CA VAL A 67 0.70 17.04 1.20
C VAL A 67 1.41 15.80 1.70
N ASP A 68 2.59 15.54 1.18
CA ASP A 68 3.45 14.45 1.62
C ASP A 68 4.83 14.95 2.03
N ILE A 69 5.43 14.24 2.98
CA ILE A 69 6.82 14.44 3.40
C ILE A 69 7.50 13.08 3.51
N ALA A 70 8.76 13.02 3.11
CA ALA A 70 9.59 11.83 3.21
C ALA A 70 10.99 12.20 3.70
N MET A 71 11.58 11.36 4.56
CA MET A 71 12.98 11.53 5.02
C MET A 71 14.00 10.89 4.08
N GLY A 72 13.56 10.35 2.93
CA GLY A 72 14.36 9.52 2.05
C GLY A 72 14.41 8.07 2.52
N PRO A 73 15.13 7.18 1.80
CA PRO A 73 15.20 5.76 2.14
C PRO A 73 16.06 5.56 3.40
N THR A 74 15.44 5.69 4.57
CA THR A 74 15.94 5.10 5.81
C THR A 74 15.37 3.69 5.93
N GLY A 75 15.53 2.87 4.89
CA GLY A 75 14.97 1.51 4.76
C GLY A 75 15.60 0.51 5.73
N LEU A 76 15.72 0.91 7.00
CA LEU A 76 16.18 0.12 8.12
C LEU A 76 15.06 0.18 9.15
N ASP A 77 14.48 -0.98 9.44
CA ASP A 77 13.58 -1.17 10.58
C ASP A 77 14.43 -1.07 11.87
N LEU A 78 14.71 0.16 12.30
CA LEU A 78 15.50 0.49 13.48
C LEU A 78 14.67 0.33 14.76
N GLY A 79 13.86 -0.72 14.89
CA GLY A 79 13.12 -1.03 16.11
C GLY A 79 11.97 -0.08 16.45
N SER A 80 11.05 -0.58 17.29
CA SER A 80 9.74 0.05 17.50
C SER A 80 9.78 1.41 18.21
N ASP A 81 10.83 1.71 18.96
CA ASP A 81 10.97 3.00 19.68
C ASP A 81 11.35 4.14 18.73
N TYR A 82 12.35 3.93 17.87
CA TYR A 82 12.70 4.89 16.81
C TYR A 82 11.52 5.08 15.85
N GLU A 83 10.81 3.99 15.52
CA GLU A 83 9.61 4.08 14.69
C GLU A 83 8.54 5.00 15.31
N ARG A 84 8.40 4.99 16.64
CA ARG A 84 7.45 5.87 17.34
C ARG A 84 7.89 7.33 17.32
N GLU A 85 9.15 7.62 17.64
CA GLU A 85 9.69 8.97 17.74
C GLU A 85 9.73 9.67 16.38
N ASP A 86 10.26 8.98 15.36
CA ASP A 86 10.37 9.52 14.00
C ASP A 86 8.99 9.79 13.40
N ARG A 87 8.05 8.85 13.58
CA ARG A 87 6.68 9.03 13.12
C ARG A 87 5.97 10.18 13.83
N ALA A 88 6.25 10.41 15.11
CA ALA A 88 5.71 11.56 15.85
C ALA A 88 6.33 12.89 15.38
N ALA A 89 7.62 12.90 15.05
CA ALA A 89 8.28 14.07 14.46
C ALA A 89 7.74 14.37 13.06
N LEU A 90 7.63 13.36 12.19
CA LEU A 90 7.05 13.47 10.86
C LEU A 90 5.60 13.94 10.91
N THR A 91 4.77 13.37 11.78
CA THR A 91 3.37 13.80 11.92
C THR A 91 3.28 15.28 12.28
N ARG A 92 4.12 15.76 13.21
CA ARG A 92 4.15 17.19 13.58
C ARG A 92 4.54 18.07 12.41
N ALA A 93 5.63 17.72 11.73
CA ALA A 93 6.11 18.46 10.57
C ALA A 93 5.05 18.49 9.45
N LEU A 94 4.43 17.34 9.16
CA LEU A 94 3.40 17.22 8.13
C LEU A 94 2.21 18.13 8.44
N VAL A 95 1.67 18.08 9.66
CA VAL A 95 0.53 18.92 10.05
C VAL A 95 0.88 20.41 9.93
N GLU A 96 2.09 20.81 10.32
CA GLU A 96 2.55 22.20 10.18
C GLU A 96 2.65 22.62 8.71
N VAL A 97 3.26 21.80 7.85
CA VAL A 97 3.38 22.06 6.42
C VAL A 97 2.01 22.10 5.75
N THR A 98 1.11 21.15 6.05
CA THR A 98 -0.25 21.14 5.51
C THR A 98 -1.02 22.38 5.92
N ASN A 99 -0.93 22.81 7.19
CA ASN A 99 -1.54 24.06 7.63
C ASN A 99 -0.94 25.30 6.94
N GLY A 100 0.36 25.28 6.61
CA GLY A 100 0.98 26.27 5.74
C GLY A 100 0.29 26.32 4.37
N VAL A 101 0.18 25.18 3.70
CA VAL A 101 -0.48 25.06 2.38
C VAL A 101 -1.94 25.53 2.43
N ILE A 102 -2.71 25.12 3.44
CA ILE A 102 -4.10 25.56 3.63
C ILE A 102 -4.20 27.10 3.69
N ARG A 103 -3.29 27.75 4.44
CA ARG A 103 -3.24 29.22 4.52
C ARG A 103 -2.83 29.87 3.21
N ASP A 104 -1.82 29.32 2.54
CA ASP A 104 -1.30 29.86 1.28
C ASP A 104 -2.34 29.78 0.15
N PHE A 105 -3.18 28.74 0.17
CA PHE A 105 -4.32 28.59 -0.75
C PHE A 105 -5.56 29.40 -0.33
N GLY A 106 -5.50 30.16 0.78
CA GLY A 106 -6.60 30.99 1.26
C GLY A 106 -7.81 30.19 1.78
N CYS A 107 -7.61 28.90 2.11
CA CYS A 107 -8.68 28.08 2.62
C CYS A 107 -9.01 28.37 4.08
N SER A 108 -10.23 28.04 4.50
CA SER A 108 -10.60 28.03 5.91
C SER A 108 -10.28 26.69 6.58
N GLY A 109 -9.96 26.73 7.87
CA GLY A 109 -9.69 25.55 8.69
C GLY A 109 -8.22 25.38 9.07
N THR A 110 -7.96 24.53 10.06
CA THR A 110 -6.62 24.11 10.45
C THR A 110 -6.69 22.74 11.08
N TYR A 111 -5.72 21.89 10.77
CA TYR A 111 -5.54 20.62 11.45
C TYR A 111 -4.82 20.83 12.77
N ARG A 112 -5.30 20.17 13.82
CA ARG A 112 -4.58 20.08 15.08
C ARG A 112 -3.62 18.91 15.02
N THR A 113 -2.40 19.12 15.50
CA THR A 113 -1.46 18.02 15.70
C THR A 113 -2.06 17.02 16.68
N PRO A 114 -2.10 15.72 16.34
CA PRO A 114 -2.61 14.70 17.24
C PRO A 114 -1.80 14.63 18.52
N ARG A 115 -2.47 14.45 19.66
CA ARG A 115 -1.77 14.32 20.95
C ARG A 115 -1.15 12.94 21.14
N THR A 116 -1.74 11.93 20.49
CA THR A 116 -1.33 10.54 20.62
C THR A 116 -1.49 9.88 19.26
N LEU A 117 -0.44 9.20 18.82
CA LEU A 117 -0.50 8.39 17.61
C LEU A 117 -0.86 6.95 17.99
N PRO A 118 -1.69 6.26 17.18
CA PRO A 118 -1.89 4.82 17.31
C PRO A 118 -0.54 4.08 17.29
N ALA A 119 -0.38 3.00 18.06
CA ALA A 119 0.86 2.24 18.07
C ALA A 119 1.26 1.78 16.64
N PRO A 120 2.56 1.72 16.31
CA PRO A 120 3.00 1.17 15.04
C PRO A 120 2.57 -0.30 14.92
N MET A 121 2.33 -0.74 13.69
CA MET A 121 1.98 -2.13 13.44
C MET A 121 3.21 -3.00 13.68
N GLU A 122 3.13 -3.95 14.60
CA GLU A 122 4.26 -4.81 14.89
C GLU A 122 4.43 -5.92 13.85
N ARG A 123 5.69 -6.25 13.54
CA ARG A 123 6.02 -7.49 12.83
C ARG A 123 5.74 -8.67 13.74
N LYS A 124 4.96 -9.63 13.26
CA LYS A 124 4.62 -10.88 13.95
C LYS A 124 5.15 -12.09 13.20
N GLN A 125 5.28 -13.21 13.90
CA GLN A 125 5.58 -14.49 13.26
C GLN A 125 4.46 -14.84 12.27
N THR A 126 4.82 -15.29 11.07
CA THR A 126 3.86 -15.69 10.06
C THR A 126 3.25 -17.05 10.39
N ASP A 127 1.95 -17.18 10.15
CA ASP A 127 1.27 -18.46 10.09
C ASP A 127 1.34 -18.97 8.65
N ALA A 128 1.98 -20.12 8.45
CA ALA A 128 2.13 -20.68 7.11
C ALA A 128 0.81 -21.15 6.49
N ALA A 129 -0.24 -21.44 7.29
CA ALA A 129 -1.57 -21.82 6.79
C ALA A 129 -2.51 -20.61 6.60
N ALA A 130 -2.16 -19.46 7.17
CA ALA A 130 -2.88 -18.21 7.07
C ALA A 130 -1.90 -17.05 6.88
N PHE A 131 -1.13 -17.10 5.79
CA PHE A 131 -0.09 -16.11 5.54
C PHE A 131 -0.70 -14.71 5.48
N CYS A 132 -0.03 -13.74 6.10
CA CYS A 132 -0.55 -12.38 6.27
C CYS A 132 -1.91 -12.28 7.00
N GLY A 133 -2.30 -13.31 7.76
CA GLY A 133 -3.60 -13.37 8.45
C GLY A 133 -4.77 -13.72 7.54
N VAL A 134 -4.50 -14.17 6.30
CA VAL A 134 -5.53 -14.52 5.32
C VAL A 134 -5.76 -16.03 5.35
N LYS A 135 -6.91 -16.46 5.87
CA LYS A 135 -7.25 -17.88 5.98
C LYS A 135 -7.23 -18.56 4.61
N GLY A 136 -6.51 -19.68 4.50
CA GLY A 136 -6.41 -20.45 3.25
C GLY A 136 -5.31 -19.95 2.31
N PHE A 137 -4.69 -18.81 2.59
CA PHE A 137 -3.50 -18.38 1.88
C PHE A 137 -2.27 -19.06 2.47
N THR A 138 -1.87 -20.18 1.87
CA THR A 138 -0.76 -20.98 2.38
C THR A 138 0.57 -20.46 1.85
N LEU A 139 1.53 -20.24 2.74
CA LEU A 139 2.91 -19.89 2.40
C LEU A 139 3.66 -21.15 1.90
N PRO A 140 4.19 -21.15 0.66
CA PRO A 140 4.98 -22.27 0.16
C PRO A 140 6.18 -22.58 1.06
N GLU A 141 6.50 -23.87 1.23
CA GLU A 141 7.53 -24.32 2.17
C GLU A 141 8.90 -23.70 1.90
N ALA A 142 9.25 -23.53 0.62
CA ALA A 142 10.50 -22.92 0.18
C ALA A 142 10.73 -21.51 0.75
N HIS A 143 9.65 -20.74 1.00
CA HIS A 143 9.75 -19.33 1.41
C HIS A 143 9.49 -19.10 2.90
N ARG A 144 9.20 -20.16 3.69
CA ARG A 144 8.82 -20.00 5.11
C ARG A 144 9.90 -19.36 5.97
N LYS A 145 11.18 -19.58 5.63
CA LYS A 145 12.31 -18.98 6.34
C LYS A 145 12.47 -17.51 5.98
N ASP A 146 12.39 -17.19 4.69
CA ASP A 146 12.63 -15.84 4.17
C ASP A 146 11.45 -14.91 4.44
N LEU A 147 10.25 -15.47 4.60
CA LEU A 147 9.00 -14.76 4.92
C LEU A 147 8.49 -15.12 6.32
N ALA A 148 9.40 -15.33 7.27
CA ALA A 148 9.07 -15.74 8.64
C ALA A 148 8.35 -14.66 9.46
N ARG A 149 8.52 -13.38 9.11
CA ARG A 149 7.88 -12.26 9.81
C ARG A 149 7.01 -11.47 8.84
N ALA A 150 5.84 -11.06 9.29
CA ALA A 150 4.97 -10.19 8.52
C ALA A 150 4.38 -9.09 9.40
N ARG A 151 4.12 -7.95 8.77
CA ARG A 151 3.38 -6.81 9.30
C ARG A 151 2.17 -6.61 8.41
N VAL A 152 1.04 -6.31 9.02
CA VAL A 152 -0.22 -6.03 8.33
C VAL A 152 -0.70 -4.65 8.74
N GLY A 153 -1.06 -3.84 7.76
CA GLY A 153 -1.68 -2.53 7.94
C GLY A 153 -2.91 -2.36 7.05
N GLY A 154 -3.71 -1.33 7.35
CA GLY A 154 -4.85 -0.94 6.52
C GLY A 154 -6.10 -1.81 6.65
N ASP A 155 -6.22 -2.64 7.70
CA ASP A 155 -7.44 -3.39 7.97
C ASP A 155 -8.66 -2.46 8.14
N GLY A 156 -9.73 -2.73 7.39
CA GLY A 156 -10.93 -1.88 7.36
C GLY A 156 -10.77 -0.56 6.61
N GLY A 157 -9.59 -0.28 6.04
CA GLY A 157 -9.30 0.89 5.22
C GLY A 157 -9.49 0.64 3.71
N PRO A 158 -9.20 1.65 2.86
CA PRO A 158 -9.37 1.57 1.40
C PRO A 158 -8.43 0.56 0.74
N ALA A 159 -7.30 0.28 1.38
CA ALA A 159 -6.36 -0.76 1.00
C ALA A 159 -5.82 -1.46 2.25
N ARG A 160 -5.70 -2.78 2.16
CA ARG A 160 -5.03 -3.63 3.14
C ARG A 160 -3.67 -4.04 2.60
N VAL A 161 -2.62 -3.90 3.40
CA VAL A 161 -1.25 -4.17 2.98
C VAL A 161 -0.61 -5.15 3.94
N CYS A 162 0.04 -6.17 3.41
CA CYS A 162 0.93 -7.03 4.17
C CYS A 162 2.34 -6.92 3.61
N GLU A 163 3.31 -6.76 4.50
CA GLU A 163 4.72 -6.84 4.15
C GLU A 163 5.37 -7.96 4.95
N ALA A 164 6.04 -8.86 4.26
CA ALA A 164 6.68 -10.01 4.86
C ALA A 164 8.14 -10.13 4.44
N GLY A 165 8.96 -10.63 5.34
CA GLY A 165 10.40 -10.78 5.15
C GLY A 165 11.04 -11.43 6.36
N GLY A 166 12.38 -11.48 6.33
CA GLY A 166 13.20 -11.92 7.43
C GLY A 166 13.35 -10.82 8.48
N SER A 167 14.58 -10.38 8.69
CA SER A 167 14.94 -9.61 9.88
C SER A 167 14.69 -8.10 9.79
N TYR A 168 15.05 -7.44 8.68
CA TYR A 168 15.08 -5.97 8.64
C TYR A 168 14.27 -5.37 7.49
N ASN A 169 14.31 -5.99 6.30
CA ASN A 169 13.59 -5.49 5.13
C ASN A 169 12.48 -6.45 4.70
N PRO A 170 11.32 -5.94 4.27
CA PRO A 170 10.32 -6.78 3.65
C PRO A 170 10.87 -7.29 2.31
N ALA A 171 10.72 -8.59 2.06
CA ALA A 171 11.06 -9.21 0.79
C ALA A 171 9.86 -9.21 -0.18
N VAL A 172 8.64 -9.20 0.38
CA VAL A 172 7.39 -9.15 -0.39
C VAL A 172 6.40 -8.17 0.22
N ARG A 173 5.62 -7.53 -0.65
CA ARG A 173 4.42 -6.76 -0.31
C ARG A 173 3.22 -7.32 -1.04
N LEU A 174 2.12 -7.42 -0.31
CA LEU A 174 0.82 -7.86 -0.78
C LEU A 174 -0.19 -6.77 -0.49
N THR A 175 -0.91 -6.30 -1.49
CA THR A 175 -1.89 -5.22 -1.33
C THR A 175 -3.24 -5.66 -1.87
N THR A 176 -4.30 -5.46 -1.10
CA THR A 176 -5.70 -5.61 -1.53
C THR A 176 -6.38 -4.26 -1.45
N VAL A 177 -6.82 -3.73 -2.59
CA VAL A 177 -7.52 -2.45 -2.71
C VAL A 177 -8.99 -2.73 -2.96
N THR A 178 -9.85 -2.23 -2.07
CA THR A 178 -11.32 -2.39 -2.18
C THR A 178 -12.02 -1.07 -2.48
N ASP A 179 -11.35 0.06 -2.27
CA ASP A 179 -11.87 1.36 -2.66
C ASP A 179 -11.84 1.52 -4.19
N ALA A 180 -12.96 1.95 -4.75
CA ALA A 180 -13.12 2.07 -6.20
C ALA A 180 -12.22 3.15 -6.79
N ALA A 181 -12.08 4.29 -6.12
CA ALA A 181 -11.25 5.39 -6.60
C ALA A 181 -9.75 5.03 -6.56
N LEU A 182 -9.32 4.33 -5.51
CA LEU A 182 -7.95 3.84 -5.39
C LEU A 182 -7.67 2.70 -6.37
N SER A 183 -8.66 1.87 -6.68
CA SER A 183 -8.52 0.81 -7.69
C SER A 183 -8.25 1.37 -9.09
N GLU A 184 -8.78 2.55 -9.42
CA GLU A 184 -8.50 3.23 -10.69
C GLU A 184 -7.05 3.76 -10.79
N VAL A 185 -6.33 3.94 -9.68
CA VAL A 185 -4.88 4.23 -9.72
C VAL A 185 -4.10 3.07 -10.34
N PHE A 186 -4.60 1.84 -10.20
CA PHE A 186 -4.04 0.64 -10.82
C PHE A 186 -4.56 0.42 -12.26
N SER A 187 -4.88 1.51 -12.98
CA SER A 187 -5.50 1.53 -14.31
C SER A 187 -4.77 0.68 -15.37
N SER A 188 -5.38 0.64 -16.57
CA SER A 188 -4.99 -0.18 -17.72
C SER A 188 -3.50 -0.22 -18.07
N GLY A 189 -2.71 0.80 -17.76
CA GLY A 189 -1.26 0.79 -17.96
C GLY A 189 -0.55 -0.23 -17.07
N THR A 190 -0.90 -0.28 -15.78
CA THR A 190 -0.32 -1.22 -14.82
C THR A 190 -0.79 -2.64 -15.11
N LEU A 191 -2.07 -2.84 -15.47
CA LEU A 191 -2.66 -4.14 -15.83
C LEU A 191 -2.21 -4.70 -17.18
N ARG A 192 -1.51 -3.92 -18.02
CA ARG A 192 -1.03 -4.36 -19.35
C ARG A 192 0.50 -4.44 -19.44
N THR A 193 1.21 -4.15 -18.36
CA THR A 193 2.67 -4.32 -18.31
C THR A 193 3.02 -5.72 -17.83
N GLY A 194 3.73 -6.48 -18.67
CA GLY A 194 4.12 -7.87 -18.38
C GLY A 194 3.29 -8.90 -19.13
N LEU A 195 3.43 -10.16 -18.74
CA LEU A 195 2.68 -11.28 -19.31
C LEU A 195 1.23 -11.28 -18.79
N PRO A 196 0.23 -11.59 -19.64
CA PRO A 196 -1.17 -11.53 -19.25
C PRO A 196 -1.52 -12.64 -18.26
N VAL A 197 -2.27 -12.27 -17.21
CA VAL A 197 -2.85 -13.17 -16.21
C VAL A 197 -4.36 -13.20 -16.41
N LYS A 198 -4.96 -14.39 -16.42
CA LYS A 198 -6.41 -14.56 -16.56
C LYS A 198 -6.99 -15.16 -15.30
N GLY A 199 -8.22 -14.80 -14.95
CA GLY A 199 -8.98 -15.56 -13.96
C GLY A 199 -10.46 -15.60 -14.27
N SER A 200 -11.21 -16.24 -13.38
CA SER A 200 -12.65 -16.47 -13.55
C SER A 200 -13.49 -15.19 -13.54
N LYS A 201 -13.07 -14.15 -12.81
CA LYS A 201 -13.81 -12.89 -12.64
C LYS A 201 -12.99 -11.66 -12.98
N GLY A 202 -11.83 -11.85 -13.62
CA GLY A 202 -10.88 -10.77 -13.80
C GLY A 202 -9.70 -11.09 -14.69
N SER A 203 -8.80 -10.12 -14.74
CA SER A 203 -7.58 -10.19 -15.52
C SER A 203 -6.51 -9.31 -14.89
N GLY A 204 -5.28 -9.58 -15.26
CA GLY A 204 -4.14 -8.87 -14.74
C GLY A 204 -2.91 -9.03 -15.60
N SER A 205 -1.77 -8.66 -15.03
CA SER A 205 -0.47 -8.87 -15.63
C SER A 205 0.57 -9.21 -14.56
N ILE A 206 1.63 -9.86 -15.02
CA ILE A 206 2.77 -10.22 -14.19
C ILE A 206 4.08 -9.96 -14.92
N ASP A 207 5.02 -9.32 -14.24
CA ASP A 207 6.41 -9.25 -14.64
C ASP A 207 7.30 -9.97 -13.61
N GLY A 208 8.63 -9.85 -13.74
CA GLY A 208 9.57 -10.59 -12.92
C GLY A 208 9.48 -10.30 -11.42
N THR A 209 8.97 -9.14 -11.02
CA THR A 209 8.95 -8.68 -9.62
C THR A 209 7.57 -8.26 -9.15
N ARG A 210 6.61 -8.05 -10.05
CA ARG A 210 5.28 -7.56 -9.70
C ARG A 210 4.18 -8.30 -10.44
N ALA A 211 3.11 -8.62 -9.72
CA ALA A 211 1.88 -9.13 -10.26
C ALA A 211 0.70 -8.25 -9.82
N VAL A 212 -0.18 -7.91 -10.76
CA VAL A 212 -1.40 -7.14 -10.50
C VAL A 212 -2.58 -7.90 -11.07
N TYR A 213 -3.64 -8.05 -10.28
CA TYR A 213 -4.88 -8.72 -10.69
C TYR A 213 -6.09 -7.87 -10.30
N ARG A 214 -6.98 -7.58 -11.25
CA ARG A 214 -8.24 -6.86 -11.00
C ARG A 214 -9.39 -7.84 -11.14
N ALA A 215 -10.14 -8.06 -10.06
CA ALA A 215 -11.37 -8.83 -10.05
C ALA A 215 -12.59 -7.90 -10.09
N SER A 216 -13.66 -8.37 -10.72
CA SER A 216 -14.97 -7.71 -10.67
C SER A 216 -15.81 -8.36 -9.57
N CYS A 217 -16.09 -7.61 -8.51
CA CYS A 217 -16.83 -8.09 -7.34
C CYS A 217 -18.17 -7.36 -7.21
N GLN A 218 -19.10 -7.90 -6.41
CA GLN A 218 -20.41 -7.27 -6.20
C GLN A 218 -20.29 -5.88 -5.55
N THR A 219 -19.26 -5.69 -4.73
CA THR A 219 -18.93 -4.42 -4.06
C THR A 219 -18.18 -3.43 -4.94
N GLY A 220 -17.83 -3.80 -6.18
CA GLY A 220 -17.02 -3.00 -7.09
C GLY A 220 -15.75 -3.71 -7.54
N PRO A 221 -14.87 -3.03 -8.30
CA PRO A 221 -13.58 -3.59 -8.67
C PRO A 221 -12.68 -3.73 -7.43
N VAL A 222 -12.00 -4.87 -7.32
CA VAL A 222 -10.98 -5.12 -6.29
C VAL A 222 -9.65 -5.41 -6.98
N VAL A 223 -8.59 -4.76 -6.51
CA VAL A 223 -7.23 -4.95 -7.05
C VAL A 223 -6.37 -5.69 -6.04
N PHE A 224 -5.68 -6.72 -6.51
CA PHE A 224 -4.70 -7.49 -5.75
C PHE A 224 -3.33 -7.26 -6.37
N VAL A 225 -2.35 -6.93 -5.55
CA VAL A 225 -0.97 -6.68 -5.97
C VAL A 225 -0.04 -7.55 -5.15
N VAL A 226 0.93 -8.16 -5.83
CA VAL A 226 2.09 -8.82 -5.21
C VAL A 226 3.34 -8.17 -5.75
N GLU A 227 4.20 -7.65 -4.87
CA GLU A 227 5.46 -7.01 -5.22
C GLU A 227 6.60 -7.69 -4.48
N GLN A 228 7.65 -8.06 -5.21
CA GLN A 228 8.92 -8.48 -4.65
C GLN A 228 9.80 -7.25 -4.46
N LEU A 229 10.14 -6.96 -3.20
CA LEU A 229 10.86 -5.75 -2.79
C LEU A 229 12.36 -5.97 -2.64
N ASP A 230 12.79 -7.21 -2.35
CA ASP A 230 14.19 -7.57 -2.32
C ASP A 230 14.60 -8.19 -3.68
N HIS A 231 15.64 -7.64 -4.30
CA HIS A 231 16.20 -8.08 -5.58
C HIS A 231 17.52 -8.84 -5.43
N THR A 232 17.94 -9.18 -4.21
CA THR A 232 19.17 -9.95 -3.97
C THR A 232 19.05 -11.36 -4.58
N GLU A 233 20.20 -11.98 -4.92
CA GLU A 233 20.26 -13.32 -5.55
C GLU A 233 19.59 -14.46 -4.75
N HIS A 234 19.28 -14.22 -3.47
CA HIS A 234 18.58 -15.16 -2.60
C HIS A 234 17.05 -14.99 -2.65
N SER A 235 16.56 -13.89 -3.23
CA SER A 235 15.13 -13.72 -3.50
C SER A 235 14.75 -14.62 -4.67
N ALA A 236 13.85 -15.58 -4.42
CA ALA A 236 13.41 -16.52 -5.45
C ALA A 236 12.79 -15.74 -6.61
N ALA A 237 13.48 -15.69 -7.75
CA ALA A 237 12.93 -15.16 -8.98
C ALA A 237 11.60 -15.86 -9.26
N GLY A 238 10.49 -15.11 -9.27
CA GLY A 238 9.15 -15.67 -9.44
C GLY A 238 8.30 -15.77 -8.16
N LEU A 239 8.72 -15.18 -7.03
CA LEU A 239 7.88 -15.14 -5.82
C LEU A 239 6.49 -14.53 -6.08
N ALA A 240 6.41 -13.46 -6.88
CA ALA A 240 5.13 -12.88 -7.28
C ALA A 240 4.26 -13.87 -8.07
N ARG A 241 4.88 -14.73 -8.89
CA ARG A 241 4.22 -15.76 -9.70
C ARG A 241 3.68 -16.88 -8.82
N GLU A 242 4.42 -17.29 -7.81
CA GLU A 242 4.02 -18.37 -6.90
C GLU A 242 2.91 -17.93 -5.94
N LEU A 243 2.98 -16.70 -5.42
CA LEU A 243 2.03 -16.21 -4.42
C LEU A 243 0.72 -15.73 -5.02
N LEU A 244 0.72 -15.13 -6.23
CA LEU A 244 -0.46 -14.47 -6.78
C LEU A 244 -1.73 -15.36 -6.81
N PRO A 245 -1.70 -16.62 -7.32
CA PRO A 245 -2.94 -17.40 -7.41
C PRO A 245 -3.55 -17.72 -6.04
N GLY A 246 -2.71 -18.11 -5.07
CA GLY A 246 -3.17 -18.40 -3.71
C GLY A 246 -3.65 -17.15 -2.97
N TYR A 247 -2.95 -16.03 -3.18
CA TYR A 247 -3.31 -14.75 -2.59
C TYR A 247 -4.68 -14.26 -3.08
N VAL A 248 -4.88 -14.23 -4.41
CA VAL A 248 -6.14 -13.79 -5.02
C VAL A 248 -7.29 -14.71 -4.58
N ALA A 249 -7.10 -16.03 -4.61
CA ALA A 249 -8.15 -16.96 -4.23
C ALA A 249 -8.62 -16.77 -2.78
N ALA A 250 -7.69 -16.57 -1.85
CA ALA A 250 -8.00 -16.42 -0.43
C ALA A 250 -8.55 -15.03 -0.09
N GLU A 251 -7.96 -13.97 -0.64
CA GLU A 251 -8.43 -12.60 -0.40
C GLU A 251 -9.77 -12.31 -1.07
N ALA A 252 -10.01 -12.82 -2.28
CA ALA A 252 -11.29 -12.66 -2.97
C ALA A 252 -12.46 -13.20 -2.13
N GLU A 253 -12.28 -14.35 -1.46
CA GLU A 253 -13.26 -14.88 -0.53
C GLU A 253 -13.44 -13.97 0.68
N ARG A 254 -12.33 -13.50 1.29
CA ARG A 254 -12.36 -12.61 2.46
C ARG A 254 -13.09 -11.29 2.19
N VAL A 255 -12.88 -10.69 1.02
CA VAL A 255 -13.49 -9.40 0.66
C VAL A 255 -14.87 -9.53 0.01
N GLY A 256 -15.41 -10.75 -0.12
CA GLY A 256 -16.75 -10.98 -0.65
C GLY A 256 -16.87 -10.97 -2.18
N CYS A 257 -15.75 -11.14 -2.90
CA CYS A 257 -15.77 -11.42 -4.35
C CYS A 257 -16.22 -12.86 -4.65
N GLY A 258 -16.18 -13.74 -3.65
CA GLY A 258 -16.41 -15.19 -3.77
C GLY A 258 -15.22 -15.91 -4.44
N PRO A 259 -15.38 -17.21 -4.77
CA PRO A 259 -14.27 -18.01 -5.28
C PRO A 259 -13.66 -17.42 -6.55
N GLU A 260 -12.34 -17.33 -6.57
CA GLU A 260 -11.59 -16.81 -7.71
C GLU A 260 -10.40 -17.71 -8.04
N LYS A 261 -10.27 -18.06 -9.32
CA LYS A 261 -9.17 -18.88 -9.83
C LYS A 261 -8.35 -18.08 -10.83
N VAL A 262 -7.07 -17.91 -10.53
CA VAL A 262 -6.10 -17.24 -11.39
C VAL A 262 -5.24 -18.28 -12.12
N THR A 263 -5.05 -18.08 -13.41
CA THR A 263 -4.22 -18.88 -14.30
C THR A 263 -3.11 -18.00 -14.86
N LEU A 264 -1.87 -18.49 -14.75
CA LEU A 264 -0.67 -17.76 -15.15
C LEU A 264 -0.24 -18.17 -16.57
N PRO A 265 0.49 -17.31 -17.28
CA PRO A 265 0.97 -17.62 -18.62
C PRO A 265 2.07 -18.68 -18.55
N GLY A 266 1.88 -19.84 -19.21
CA GLY A 266 2.82 -20.96 -19.19
C GLY A 266 2.71 -21.87 -17.96
N SER A 267 1.56 -21.86 -17.27
CA SER A 267 1.17 -22.86 -16.27
C SER A 267 0.51 -24.08 -16.91
#